data_AF-A0A1V5H5J4-F1
#
_entry.id   AF-A0A1V5H5J4-F1
#
_cell.length_a   1.000
_cell.length_b   1.000
_cell.length_c   1.000
_cell.angle_alpha   90.00
_cell.angle_beta   90.00
_cell.angle_gamma   90.00
#
_symmetry.space_group_name_H-M   'P 1'
#
loop_
_entity.id
_entity.type
_entity.pdbx_description
1 polymer ?
#
loop_
_entity_poly.entity_id
_entity_poly.type
_entity_poly.pdbx_seq_one_letter_code
_entity_poly.pdbx_strand_id
1 'polypeptide(L)'
;MRLAIALSRENLARQTGGPFGAAVFDAEGRLIAAGANLVTSANCSMLHAEVVAIMLAQKRLGRYDLSDGGRTACELVTSTEPCVMCFGAVHWSGVTRLVCGARGCDAARAGFDEGPKPGRWWETLERRGVRVRRDVLRAEAAAVLDDYAARGGCIYNAGAGRARKAGSGPGGGVPAATGTAWPGGRRRMKRAVHKELPDAAERARVLKELRRDVLERQQGYRERALRLFPHICAGCGREFTGKRLTELTVHHKDGNWKNNPPDGSNWELLCLYCHDHEHEKLIDARRRGGAASASADPSPGLGNPFEKLDALLEAAGDGDPAGGAPPAGEDKT
;
A
#
# COMPACT_ATOMS: atom_id res chain seq x y z
N MET A 1 -5.89 4.50 20.00
CA MET A 1 -5.92 5.75 19.21
C MET A 1 -4.53 6.31 18.95
N ARG A 2 -3.72 6.59 19.98
CA ARG A 2 -2.36 7.16 19.80
C ARG A 2 -1.49 6.39 18.79
N LEU A 3 -1.57 5.05 18.77
CA LEU A 3 -0.90 4.23 17.75
C LEU A 3 -1.34 4.59 16.32
N ALA A 4 -2.65 4.69 16.06
CA ALA A 4 -3.17 5.06 14.74
C ALA A 4 -2.68 6.46 14.28
N ILE A 5 -2.65 7.42 15.21
CA ILE A 5 -2.08 8.75 14.97
C ILE A 5 -0.57 8.68 14.71
N ALA A 6 0.17 7.86 15.47
CA ALA A 6 1.61 7.66 15.27
C ALA A 6 1.91 7.03 13.90
N LEU A 7 1.15 6.02 13.48
CA LEU A 7 1.25 5.42 12.15
C LEU A 7 1.00 6.45 11.05
N SER A 8 -0.03 7.29 11.22
CA SER A 8 -0.32 8.40 10.31
C SER A 8 0.84 9.39 10.19
N ARG A 9 1.46 9.77 11.32
CA ARG A 9 2.62 10.69 11.35
C ARG A 9 3.85 10.04 10.71
N GLU A 10 4.10 8.76 11.00
CA GLU A 10 5.23 8.02 10.46
C GLU A 10 5.11 7.86 8.94
N ASN A 11 3.90 7.60 8.44
CA ASN A 11 3.64 7.48 7.01
C ASN A 11 3.91 8.79 6.26
N LEU A 12 3.56 9.93 6.88
CA LEU A 12 3.91 11.26 6.38
C LEU A 12 5.42 11.52 6.44
N ALA A 13 6.06 11.23 7.57
CA ALA A 13 7.50 11.45 7.78
C ALA A 13 8.35 10.64 6.78
N ARG A 14 7.91 9.42 6.44
CA ARG A 14 8.56 8.55 5.45
C ARG A 14 8.16 8.84 4.01
N GLN A 15 7.18 9.71 3.79
CA GLN A 15 6.63 10.02 2.47
C GLN A 15 6.11 8.77 1.73
N THR A 16 5.54 7.83 2.47
CA THR A 16 5.05 6.53 1.95
C THR A 16 3.56 6.51 1.65
N GLY A 17 2.84 7.62 1.87
CA GLY A 17 1.44 7.77 1.48
C GLY A 17 0.73 8.91 2.20
N GLY A 18 -0.61 8.88 2.21
CA GLY A 18 -1.43 9.91 2.84
C GLY A 18 -1.40 9.88 4.39
N PRO A 19 -1.89 10.94 5.05
CA PRO A 19 -1.87 11.13 6.50
C PRO A 19 -2.97 10.32 7.21
N PHE A 20 -2.96 9.00 7.04
CA PHE A 20 -3.93 8.10 7.68
C PHE A 20 -3.27 6.84 8.21
N GLY A 21 -3.68 6.43 9.40
CA GLY A 21 -3.24 5.21 10.06
C GLY A 21 -4.39 4.52 10.79
N ALA A 22 -4.36 3.19 10.84
CA ALA A 22 -5.37 2.40 11.52
C ALA A 22 -4.75 1.14 12.15
N ALA A 23 -5.43 0.55 13.12
CA ALA A 23 -5.00 -0.67 13.78
C ALA A 23 -6.20 -1.48 14.28
N VAL A 24 -6.10 -2.80 14.17
CA VAL A 24 -7.08 -3.77 14.67
C VAL A 24 -6.56 -4.39 15.95
N PHE A 25 -7.42 -4.43 16.98
CA PHE A 25 -7.15 -5.02 18.28
C PHE A 25 -8.16 -6.11 18.60
N ASP A 26 -7.78 -7.06 19.45
CA ASP A 26 -8.71 -8.02 20.05
C ASP A 26 -9.42 -7.44 21.28
N ALA A 27 -10.27 -8.26 21.91
CA ALA A 27 -11.05 -7.90 23.09
C ALA A 27 -10.17 -7.54 24.31
N GLU A 28 -8.96 -8.09 24.40
CA GLU A 28 -8.00 -7.81 25.46
C GLU A 28 -7.14 -6.57 25.16
N GLY A 29 -7.35 -5.92 24.01
CA GLY A 29 -6.60 -4.74 23.59
C GLY A 29 -5.22 -5.05 23.02
N ARG A 30 -4.94 -6.31 22.65
CA ARG A 30 -3.69 -6.70 21.98
C ARG A 30 -3.78 -6.37 20.50
N LEU A 31 -2.67 -5.88 19.94
CA LEU A 31 -2.59 -5.52 18.52
C LEU A 31 -2.59 -6.76 17.64
N ILE A 32 -3.58 -6.88 16.76
CA ILE A 32 -3.65 -7.92 15.72
C ILE A 32 -2.88 -7.45 14.47
N ALA A 33 -3.23 -6.27 13.95
CA ALA A 33 -2.58 -5.71 12.77
C ALA A 33 -2.65 -4.19 12.75
N ALA A 34 -1.72 -3.57 12.02
CA ALA A 34 -1.65 -2.13 11.80
C ALA A 34 -1.63 -1.85 10.29
N GLY A 35 -2.21 -0.74 9.88
CA GLY A 35 -2.26 -0.28 8.50
C GLY A 35 -1.98 1.21 8.41
N ALA A 36 -1.40 1.60 7.28
CA ALA A 36 -1.23 3.00 6.87
C ALA A 36 -1.77 3.16 5.45
N ASN A 37 -2.04 4.40 5.04
CA ASN A 37 -2.44 4.67 3.67
C ASN A 37 -1.27 4.46 2.71
N LEU A 38 -1.44 3.62 1.69
CA LEU A 38 -0.41 3.29 0.70
C LEU A 38 -0.84 3.60 -0.74
N VAL A 39 -1.86 4.45 -0.92
CA VAL A 39 -2.50 4.67 -2.23
C VAL A 39 -1.50 5.09 -3.30
N THR A 40 -0.66 6.07 -3.01
CA THR A 40 0.29 6.63 -3.98
C THR A 40 1.57 5.81 -4.10
N SER A 41 2.03 5.17 -3.02
CA SER A 41 3.26 4.38 -3.04
C SER A 41 3.09 3.02 -3.70
N ALA A 42 1.90 2.43 -3.61
CA ALA A 42 1.57 1.14 -4.21
C ALA A 42 0.66 1.25 -5.44
N ASN A 43 0.38 2.46 -5.92
CA ASN A 43 -0.48 2.72 -7.09
C ASN A 43 -1.83 1.99 -7.02
N CYS A 44 -2.46 1.96 -5.85
CA CYS A 44 -3.72 1.25 -5.64
C CYS A 44 -4.67 2.08 -4.78
N SER A 45 -5.75 2.56 -5.39
CA SER A 45 -6.75 3.42 -4.75
C SER A 45 -7.45 2.77 -3.55
N MET A 46 -7.43 1.44 -3.45
CA MET A 46 -8.08 0.70 -2.38
C MET A 46 -7.25 0.64 -1.09
N LEU A 47 -5.95 0.95 -1.12
CA LEU A 47 -5.03 0.78 0.01
C LEU A 47 -5.10 1.93 1.02
N HIS A 48 -6.31 2.18 1.54
CA HIS A 48 -6.54 3.05 2.68
C HIS A 48 -6.13 2.35 3.99
N ALA A 49 -5.84 3.13 5.03
CA ALA A 49 -5.30 2.62 6.28
C ALA A 49 -6.22 1.56 6.93
N GLU A 50 -7.53 1.80 6.92
CA GLU A 50 -8.55 0.90 7.44
C GLU A 50 -8.59 -0.42 6.66
N VAL A 51 -8.57 -0.34 5.33
CA VAL A 51 -8.58 -1.51 4.45
C VAL A 51 -7.33 -2.35 4.67
N VAL A 52 -6.15 -1.72 4.70
CA VAL A 52 -4.87 -2.40 4.96
C VAL A 52 -4.88 -3.08 6.34
N ALA A 53 -5.33 -2.39 7.39
CA ALA A 53 -5.39 -2.96 8.73
C ALA A 53 -6.34 -4.17 8.82
N ILE A 54 -7.52 -4.08 8.19
CA ILE A 54 -8.50 -5.17 8.12
C ILE A 54 -7.95 -6.36 7.35
N MET A 55 -7.39 -6.14 6.15
CA MET A 55 -6.82 -7.19 5.31
C MET A 55 -5.70 -7.95 6.04
N LEU A 56 -4.79 -7.23 6.69
CA LEU A 56 -3.70 -7.83 7.44
C LEU A 56 -4.19 -8.57 8.67
N ALA A 57 -5.22 -8.07 9.37
CA ALA A 57 -5.83 -8.77 10.50
C ALA A 57 -6.49 -10.09 10.05
N GLN A 58 -7.27 -10.05 8.97
CA GLN A 58 -7.93 -11.24 8.40
C GLN A 58 -6.90 -12.28 7.94
N LYS A 59 -5.83 -11.85 7.26
CA LYS A 59 -4.73 -12.74 6.85
C LYS A 59 -4.01 -13.35 8.06
N ARG A 60 -3.72 -12.55 9.09
CA ARG A 60 -3.05 -13.04 10.31
C ARG A 60 -3.88 -14.07 11.06
N LEU A 61 -5.21 -13.91 11.07
CA LEU A 61 -6.14 -14.82 11.74
C LEU A 61 -6.62 -15.98 10.86
N GLY A 62 -6.24 -16.01 9.57
CA GLY A 62 -6.65 -17.05 8.63
C GLY A 62 -8.16 -17.07 8.35
N ARG A 63 -8.86 -15.93 8.49
CA ARG A 63 -10.33 -15.85 8.32
C ARG A 63 -10.78 -14.51 7.74
N TYR A 64 -11.84 -14.52 6.94
CA TYR A 64 -12.40 -13.32 6.32
C TYR A 64 -13.31 -12.54 7.29
N ASP A 65 -13.96 -13.22 8.23
CA ASP A 65 -14.80 -12.61 9.25
C ASP A 65 -14.03 -12.47 10.57
N LEU A 66 -13.68 -11.23 10.93
CA LEU A 66 -12.94 -10.96 12.17
C LEU A 66 -13.74 -11.28 13.43
N SER A 67 -15.07 -11.31 13.35
CA SER A 67 -15.94 -11.71 14.46
C SER A 67 -15.94 -13.22 14.68
N ASP A 68 -15.49 -13.99 13.69
CA ASP A 68 -15.56 -15.45 13.69
C ASP A 68 -16.99 -15.95 13.94
N GLY A 69 -17.96 -15.45 13.17
CA GLY A 69 -19.39 -15.73 13.38
C GLY A 69 -19.91 -15.23 14.73
N GLY A 70 -19.37 -14.12 15.25
CA GLY A 70 -19.73 -13.53 16.53
C GLY A 70 -19.03 -14.12 17.76
N ARG A 71 -18.12 -15.09 17.61
CA ARG A 71 -17.38 -15.70 18.73
C ARG A 71 -16.29 -14.81 19.31
N THR A 72 -15.80 -13.85 18.54
CA THR A 72 -14.70 -12.96 18.93
C THR A 72 -15.06 -11.50 18.70
N ALA A 73 -14.53 -10.62 19.55
CA ALA A 73 -14.68 -9.18 19.40
C ALA A 73 -13.35 -8.58 18.93
N CYS A 74 -13.38 -7.98 17.73
CA CYS A 74 -12.28 -7.16 17.23
C CYS A 74 -12.69 -5.69 17.18
N GLU A 75 -11.73 -4.81 17.43
CA GLU A 75 -11.88 -3.36 17.36
C GLU A 75 -10.97 -2.77 16.29
N LEU A 76 -11.54 -1.97 15.39
CA LEU A 76 -10.77 -1.12 14.49
C LEU A 76 -10.64 0.29 15.09
N VAL A 77 -9.41 0.74 15.25
CA VAL A 77 -9.08 2.11 15.64
C VAL A 77 -8.46 2.83 14.45
N THR A 78 -9.06 3.92 13.99
CA THR A 78 -8.60 4.69 12.82
C THR A 78 -8.33 6.15 13.19
N SER A 79 -7.28 6.73 12.61
CA SER A 79 -6.89 8.12 12.86
C SER A 79 -7.96 9.12 12.40
N THR A 80 -8.78 8.75 11.42
CA THR A 80 -9.84 9.60 10.84
C THR A 80 -11.08 8.76 10.60
N GLU A 81 -12.27 9.36 10.68
CA GLU A 81 -13.51 8.68 10.27
C GLU A 81 -13.37 8.02 8.89
N PRO A 82 -13.95 6.84 8.68
CA PRO A 82 -13.79 6.12 7.42
C PRO A 82 -14.53 6.79 6.28
N CYS A 83 -13.90 6.91 5.11
CA CYS A 83 -14.57 7.30 3.86
C CYS A 83 -15.60 6.26 3.42
N VAL A 84 -16.41 6.55 2.40
CA VAL A 84 -17.49 5.66 1.93
C VAL A 84 -17.00 4.24 1.61
N MET A 85 -15.79 4.11 1.05
CA MET A 85 -15.16 2.81 0.79
C MET A 85 -14.83 2.07 2.09
N CYS A 86 -14.14 2.74 3.02
CA CYS A 86 -13.72 2.15 4.28
C CYS A 86 -14.93 1.85 5.19
N PHE A 87 -15.98 2.66 5.10
CA PHE A 87 -17.27 2.43 5.73
C PHE A 87 -17.89 1.11 5.27
N GLY A 88 -17.85 0.83 3.96
CA GLY A 88 -18.23 -0.48 3.41
C GLY A 88 -17.29 -1.60 3.89
N ALA A 89 -15.99 -1.37 3.91
CA ALA A 89 -15.03 -2.38 4.40
C ALA A 89 -15.30 -2.77 5.87
N VAL A 90 -15.59 -1.80 6.73
CA VAL A 90 -15.97 -2.03 8.13
C VAL A 90 -17.22 -2.92 8.20
N HIS A 91 -18.25 -2.65 7.40
CA HIS A 91 -19.48 -3.45 7.34
C HIS A 91 -19.24 -4.94 7.09
N TRP A 92 -18.26 -5.27 6.24
CA TRP A 92 -17.99 -6.65 5.80
C TRP A 92 -16.89 -7.34 6.60
N SER A 93 -16.11 -6.59 7.36
CA SER A 93 -14.91 -7.10 8.01
C SER A 93 -15.14 -8.01 9.22
N GLY A 94 -16.30 -7.90 9.89
CA GLY A 94 -16.56 -8.56 11.16
C GLY A 94 -16.01 -7.82 12.40
N VAL A 95 -15.51 -6.59 12.27
CA VAL A 95 -15.17 -5.81 13.47
C VAL A 95 -16.44 -5.47 14.25
N THR A 96 -16.36 -5.52 15.58
CA THR A 96 -17.49 -5.28 16.49
C THR A 96 -17.45 -3.89 17.12
N ARG A 97 -16.31 -3.19 16.98
CA ARG A 97 -16.13 -1.83 17.46
C ARG A 97 -15.29 -1.02 16.48
N LEU A 98 -15.71 0.23 16.25
CA LEU A 98 -15.00 1.22 15.46
C LEU A 98 -14.70 2.44 16.33
N VAL A 99 -13.44 2.87 16.36
CA VAL A 99 -13.00 4.06 17.10
C VAL A 99 -12.31 5.04 16.16
N CYS A 100 -12.83 6.27 16.07
CA CYS A 100 -12.35 7.29 15.13
C CYS A 100 -11.72 8.48 15.87
N GLY A 101 -10.63 9.00 15.30
CA GLY A 101 -9.93 10.19 15.77
C GLY A 101 -10.51 11.49 15.20
N ALA A 102 -9.97 11.94 14.08
CA ALA A 102 -10.43 13.08 13.31
C ALA A 102 -11.80 12.80 12.66
N ARG A 103 -12.58 13.85 12.38
CA ARG A 103 -13.86 13.73 11.66
C ARG A 103 -13.65 13.86 10.15
N GLY A 104 -14.65 13.42 9.37
CA GLY A 104 -14.62 13.61 7.92
C GLY A 104 -14.54 15.08 7.49
N CYS A 105 -15.07 16.03 8.28
CA CYS A 105 -14.90 17.45 8.00
C CYS A 105 -13.46 17.96 8.21
N ASP A 106 -12.67 17.29 9.05
CA ASP A 106 -11.24 17.61 9.20
C ASP A 106 -10.46 17.10 7.99
N ALA A 107 -10.79 15.91 7.47
CA ALA A 107 -10.22 15.39 6.22
C ALA A 107 -10.57 16.25 5.01
N ALA A 108 -11.84 16.67 4.90
CA ALA A 108 -12.30 17.56 3.84
C ALA A 108 -11.60 18.92 3.85
N ARG A 109 -11.35 19.49 5.04
CA ARG A 109 -10.57 20.74 5.19
C ARG A 109 -9.13 20.59 4.69
N ALA A 110 -8.54 19.41 4.85
CA ALA A 110 -7.22 19.07 4.30
C ALA A 110 -7.24 18.71 2.81
N GLY A 111 -8.42 18.72 2.16
CA GLY A 111 -8.61 18.50 0.72
C GLY A 111 -9.03 17.08 0.32
N PHE A 112 -9.20 16.15 1.26
CA PHE A 112 -9.60 14.77 0.95
C PHE A 112 -11.11 14.63 0.74
N ASP A 113 -11.50 13.75 -0.19
CA ASP A 113 -12.89 13.39 -0.41
C ASP A 113 -13.28 12.16 0.44
N GLU A 114 -14.32 12.32 1.26
CA GLU A 114 -14.89 11.27 2.10
C GLU A 114 -15.93 10.40 1.35
N GLY A 115 -16.39 10.88 0.18
CA GLY A 115 -17.47 10.30 -0.58
C GLY A 115 -18.85 10.44 0.08
N PRO A 116 -19.92 10.01 -0.62
CA PRO A 116 -21.29 10.18 -0.17
C PRO A 116 -21.66 9.14 0.91
N LYS A 117 -21.39 9.46 2.18
CA LYS A 117 -21.88 8.68 3.33
C LYS A 117 -23.29 9.12 3.71
N PRO A 118 -24.18 8.20 4.13
CA PRO A 118 -25.49 8.56 4.68
C PRO A 118 -25.36 9.56 5.85
N GLY A 119 -26.35 10.43 6.01
CA GLY A 119 -26.50 11.20 7.24
C GLY A 119 -26.51 10.25 8.44
N ARG A 120 -25.79 10.60 9.51
CA ARG A 120 -25.61 9.73 10.69
C ARG A 120 -25.11 8.31 10.35
N TRP A 121 -24.14 8.21 9.43
CA TRP A 121 -23.57 6.93 8.96
C TRP A 121 -23.21 5.92 10.07
N TRP A 122 -22.79 6.38 11.24
CA TRP A 122 -22.42 5.52 12.37
C TRP A 122 -23.61 4.71 12.91
N GLU A 123 -24.83 5.25 12.87
CA GLU A 123 -26.04 4.52 13.31
C GLU A 123 -26.31 3.31 12.41
N THR A 124 -25.88 3.36 11.14
CA THR A 124 -25.98 2.23 10.21
C THR A 124 -25.07 1.08 10.62
N LEU A 125 -23.88 1.38 11.14
CA LEU A 125 -22.96 0.40 11.72
C LEU A 125 -23.49 -0.15 13.05
N GLU A 126 -24.02 0.72 13.91
CA GLU A 126 -24.55 0.32 15.22
C GLU A 126 -25.74 -0.63 15.09
N ARG A 127 -26.64 -0.42 14.12
CA ARG A 127 -27.74 -1.35 13.81
C ARG A 127 -27.27 -2.74 13.38
N ARG A 128 -26.02 -2.86 12.91
CA ARG A 128 -25.38 -4.15 12.59
C ARG A 128 -24.51 -4.70 13.72
N GLY A 129 -24.60 -4.11 14.92
CA GLY A 129 -23.84 -4.56 16.09
C GLY A 129 -22.41 -4.02 16.15
N VAL A 130 -22.03 -3.08 15.28
CA VAL A 130 -20.70 -2.43 15.33
C VAL A 130 -20.81 -1.16 16.16
N ARG A 131 -20.28 -1.18 17.39
CA ARG A 131 -20.29 0.00 18.27
C ARG A 131 -19.35 1.07 17.74
N VAL A 132 -19.80 2.31 17.58
CA VAL A 132 -18.98 3.40 17.04
C VAL A 132 -18.64 4.42 18.13
N ARG A 133 -17.37 4.73 18.30
CA ARG A 133 -16.90 5.85 19.14
C ARG A 133 -16.14 6.85 18.30
N ARG A 134 -16.56 8.10 18.32
CA ARG A 134 -15.98 9.20 17.55
C ARG A 134 -15.21 10.16 18.45
N ASP A 135 -14.45 11.05 17.83
CA ASP A 135 -13.77 12.18 18.47
C ASP A 135 -12.70 11.79 19.51
N VAL A 136 -12.14 10.58 19.45
CA VAL A 136 -11.12 10.14 20.39
C VAL A 136 -9.79 10.78 20.02
N LEU A 137 -9.28 11.69 20.85
CA LEU A 137 -8.07 12.48 20.55
C LEU A 137 -8.17 13.24 19.21
N ARG A 138 -9.37 13.76 18.89
CA ARG A 138 -9.67 14.44 17.63
C ARG A 138 -8.66 15.53 17.28
N ALA A 139 -8.30 16.40 18.24
CA ALA A 139 -7.37 17.50 18.02
C ALA A 139 -5.97 16.99 17.59
N GLU A 140 -5.46 15.94 18.23
CA GLU A 140 -4.17 15.35 17.88
C GLU A 140 -4.18 14.68 16.50
N ALA A 141 -5.30 14.07 16.13
CA ALA A 141 -5.47 13.44 14.83
C ALA A 141 -5.63 14.47 13.71
N ALA A 142 -6.47 15.48 13.91
CA ALA A 142 -6.70 16.56 12.95
C ALA A 142 -5.41 17.35 12.66
N ALA A 143 -4.56 17.55 13.67
CA ALA A 143 -3.27 18.22 13.49
C ALA A 143 -2.35 17.52 12.47
N VAL A 144 -2.47 16.19 12.29
CA VAL A 144 -1.68 15.46 11.27
C VAL A 144 -2.20 15.75 9.86
N LEU A 145 -3.52 15.91 9.71
CA LEU A 145 -4.14 16.30 8.44
C LEU A 145 -3.76 17.74 8.08
N ASP A 146 -3.80 18.65 9.04
CA ASP A 146 -3.42 20.05 8.85
C ASP A 146 -1.92 20.19 8.48
N ASP A 147 -1.03 19.43 9.12
CA ASP A 147 0.41 19.38 8.77
C ASP A 147 0.65 18.83 7.35
N TYR A 148 -0.11 17.81 6.93
CA TYR A 148 -0.04 17.28 5.57
C TYR A 148 -0.43 18.33 4.52
N ALA A 149 -1.54 19.03 4.76
CA ALA A 149 -2.03 20.07 3.87
C ALA A 149 -1.04 21.25 3.79
N ALA A 150 -0.48 21.68 4.92
CA ALA A 150 0.51 22.76 4.98
C ALA A 150 1.80 22.44 4.19
N ARG A 151 2.17 21.16 4.08
CA ARG A 151 3.33 20.70 3.30
C ARG A 151 3.06 20.52 1.80
N GLY A 152 1.82 20.76 1.35
CA GLY A 152 1.42 20.56 -0.05
C GLY A 152 1.43 19.08 -0.47
N GLY A 153 1.06 18.18 0.45
CA GLY A 153 1.01 16.75 0.17
C GLY A 153 0.06 16.41 -1.00
N CYS A 154 0.34 15.31 -1.70
CA CYS A 154 -0.47 14.85 -2.83
C CYS A 154 -1.89 14.47 -2.36
N ILE A 155 -2.90 15.16 -2.88
CA ILE A 155 -4.31 14.80 -2.67
C ILE A 155 -4.76 13.94 -3.85
N TYR A 156 -5.00 12.65 -3.60
CA TYR A 156 -5.56 11.72 -4.57
C TYR A 156 -7.09 11.67 -4.44
N ASN A 157 -7.78 11.34 -5.52
CA ASN A 157 -9.25 11.26 -5.58
C ASN A 157 -9.99 12.52 -5.11
N ALA A 158 -9.35 13.71 -5.13
CA ALA A 158 -10.08 14.97 -5.09
C ALA A 158 -11.00 14.98 -6.31
N GLY A 159 -12.30 14.77 -6.10
CA GLY A 159 -13.27 14.57 -7.16
C GLY A 159 -13.12 15.56 -8.31
N ALA A 160 -13.39 15.08 -9.52
CA ALA A 160 -13.34 15.82 -10.77
C ALA A 160 -14.16 17.12 -10.73
N GLY A 161 -13.55 18.19 -10.26
CA GLY A 161 -13.87 19.55 -10.66
C GLY A 161 -13.16 19.85 -11.97
N ARG A 162 -13.68 19.36 -13.11
CA ARG A 162 -13.40 20.00 -14.41
C ARG A 162 -14.08 21.37 -14.42
N ALA A 163 -13.57 22.31 -13.64
CA ALA A 163 -13.66 23.71 -14.01
C ALA A 163 -12.52 23.94 -14.99
N ARG A 164 -12.83 23.90 -16.29
CA ARG A 164 -11.98 24.54 -17.30
C ARG A 164 -11.76 25.97 -16.82
N LYS A 165 -10.57 26.34 -16.39
CA LYS A 165 -10.20 27.75 -16.39
C LYS A 165 -10.07 28.16 -17.85
N ALA A 166 -11.17 28.69 -18.39
CA ALA A 166 -11.15 29.51 -19.58
C ALA A 166 -10.08 30.59 -19.40
N GLY A 167 -9.33 30.85 -20.47
CA GLY A 167 -8.15 31.70 -20.43
C GLY A 167 -8.43 33.12 -19.95
N SER A 168 -7.41 33.71 -19.32
CA SER A 168 -7.09 35.12 -19.44
C SER A 168 -5.58 35.27 -19.25
N GLY A 169 -4.99 36.07 -20.14
CA GLY A 169 -3.55 36.18 -20.38
C GLY A 169 -2.74 36.88 -19.28
N PRO A 170 -1.49 37.25 -19.60
CA PRO A 170 -0.45 37.52 -18.62
C PRO A 170 -0.52 38.96 -18.10
N GLY A 171 -0.31 39.15 -16.80
CA GLY A 171 -0.06 40.48 -16.25
C GLY A 171 -0.17 40.55 -14.74
N GLY A 172 0.88 41.10 -14.10
CA GLY A 172 0.77 41.71 -12.78
C GLY A 172 1.69 41.08 -11.73
N GLY A 173 2.79 41.77 -11.44
CA GLY A 173 3.81 41.37 -10.49
C GLY A 173 3.35 41.32 -9.04
N VAL A 174 4.08 40.52 -8.26
CA VAL A 174 3.96 40.38 -6.81
C VAL A 174 4.58 41.62 -6.13
N PRO A 175 3.91 42.31 -5.19
CA PRO A 175 4.59 43.28 -4.36
C PRO A 175 5.30 42.55 -3.21
N ALA A 176 6.59 42.88 -3.05
CA ALA A 176 7.41 42.49 -1.92
C ALA A 176 6.93 43.19 -0.65
N ALA A 177 6.66 42.41 0.41
CA ALA A 177 6.48 42.93 1.75
C ALA A 177 7.79 42.79 2.54
N THR A 178 8.20 43.93 3.07
CA THR A 178 9.41 44.29 3.77
C THR A 178 9.53 43.59 5.13
N GLY A 179 10.79 43.31 5.52
CA GLY A 179 11.10 42.53 6.71
C GLY A 179 11.02 43.29 8.02
N THR A 180 11.07 42.53 9.10
CA THR A 180 11.56 42.96 10.42
C THR A 180 12.41 41.85 11.01
N ALA A 181 13.60 42.23 11.48
CA ALA A 181 14.65 41.36 11.96
C ALA A 181 14.43 40.96 13.43
N TRP A 182 14.77 39.72 13.79
CA TRP A 182 14.80 39.23 15.17
C TRP A 182 16.25 39.08 15.64
N PRO A 183 16.67 39.63 16.80
CA PRO A 183 18.02 39.48 17.31
C PRO A 183 18.16 38.21 18.17
N GLY A 184 19.21 37.42 17.94
CA GLY A 184 19.55 36.26 18.78
C GLY A 184 20.79 35.52 18.26
N GLY A 185 21.92 35.67 18.97
CA GLY A 185 23.25 35.23 18.56
C GLY A 185 23.41 33.72 18.37
N ARG A 186 24.14 33.33 17.30
CA ARG A 186 24.57 31.95 17.04
C ARG A 186 25.99 31.71 17.57
N ARG A 187 26.15 30.73 18.47
CA ARG A 187 27.46 30.13 18.77
C ARG A 187 27.97 29.36 17.54
N ARG A 188 29.26 29.51 17.26
CA ARG A 188 29.97 28.90 16.12
C ARG A 188 30.42 27.48 16.48
N MET A 189 29.79 26.45 15.91
CA MET A 189 30.31 25.07 15.93
C MET A 189 31.35 24.87 14.81
N LYS A 190 32.43 24.14 15.12
CA LYS A 190 33.55 23.86 14.21
C LYS A 190 33.11 22.94 13.07
N ARG A 191 33.55 23.27 11.85
CA ARG A 191 33.24 22.62 10.57
C ARG A 191 33.92 21.25 10.48
N ALA A 192 33.15 20.17 10.30
CA ALA A 192 33.69 18.87 9.93
C ALA A 192 34.10 18.88 8.44
N VAL A 193 35.22 18.22 8.13
CA VAL A 193 35.77 18.10 6.77
C VAL A 193 34.84 17.19 5.96
N HIS A 194 34.04 17.77 5.06
CA HIS A 194 33.30 17.01 4.06
C HIS A 194 34.25 16.63 2.93
N LYS A 195 34.43 15.33 2.70
CA LYS A 195 34.95 14.82 1.43
C LYS A 195 33.90 15.15 0.37
N GLU A 196 34.26 15.91 -0.66
CA GLU A 196 33.32 16.32 -1.71
C GLU A 196 32.71 15.06 -2.37
N LEU A 197 31.38 15.03 -2.44
CA LEU A 197 30.65 13.93 -3.06
C LEU A 197 30.85 14.00 -4.58
N PRO A 198 31.06 12.86 -5.27
CA PRO A 198 31.30 12.83 -6.71
C PRO A 198 30.19 13.56 -7.49
N ASP A 199 30.48 14.11 -8.67
CA ASP A 199 29.47 14.78 -9.49
C ASP A 199 28.32 13.81 -9.90
N ALA A 200 27.16 14.37 -10.25
CA ALA A 200 25.98 13.60 -10.67
C ALA A 200 26.26 12.67 -11.85
N ALA A 201 27.11 13.08 -12.80
CA ALA A 201 27.50 12.24 -13.93
C ALA A 201 28.37 11.05 -13.50
N GLU A 202 29.28 11.27 -12.56
CA GLU A 202 30.16 10.24 -12.01
C GLU A 202 29.38 9.22 -11.18
N ARG A 203 28.43 9.70 -10.34
CA ARG A 203 27.48 8.84 -9.61
C ARG A 203 26.64 7.99 -10.55
N ALA A 204 26.11 8.57 -11.63
CA ALA A 204 25.32 7.84 -12.61
C ALA A 204 26.14 6.75 -13.33
N ARG A 205 27.40 7.04 -13.67
CA ARG A 205 28.32 6.08 -14.29
C ARG A 205 28.63 4.91 -13.34
N VAL A 206 29.01 5.20 -12.10
CA VAL A 206 29.31 4.18 -11.08
C VAL A 206 28.11 3.30 -10.79
N LEU A 207 26.90 3.87 -10.68
CA LEU A 207 25.67 3.09 -10.51
C LEU A 207 25.35 2.20 -11.71
N LYS A 208 25.58 2.69 -12.93
CA LYS A 208 25.38 1.91 -14.16
C LYS A 208 26.35 0.73 -14.24
N GLU A 209 27.61 0.95 -13.87
CA GLU A 209 28.66 -0.08 -13.84
C GLU A 209 28.37 -1.14 -12.77
N LEU A 210 27.98 -0.74 -11.55
CA LEU A 210 27.52 -1.65 -10.50
C LEU A 210 26.32 -2.50 -10.93
N ARG A 211 25.33 -1.90 -11.62
CA ARG A 211 24.17 -2.65 -12.13
C ARG A 211 24.58 -3.69 -13.17
N ARG A 212 25.49 -3.35 -14.08
CA ARG A 212 26.01 -4.30 -15.08
C ARG A 212 26.74 -5.46 -14.40
N ASP A 213 27.66 -5.17 -13.49
CA ASP A 213 28.42 -6.18 -12.76
C ASP A 213 27.51 -7.11 -11.94
N VAL A 214 26.45 -6.57 -11.34
CA VAL A 214 25.44 -7.38 -10.66
C VAL A 214 24.75 -8.29 -11.67
N LEU A 215 24.21 -7.76 -12.77
CA LEU A 215 23.48 -8.53 -13.79
C LEU A 215 24.33 -9.64 -14.42
N GLU A 216 25.60 -9.36 -14.76
CA GLU A 216 26.52 -10.35 -15.34
C GLU A 216 26.82 -11.48 -14.34
N ARG A 217 27.02 -11.14 -13.05
CA ARG A 217 27.16 -12.14 -11.99
C ARG A 217 25.86 -12.94 -11.82
N GLN A 218 24.69 -12.28 -11.92
CA GLN A 218 23.39 -12.94 -11.83
C GLN A 218 23.16 -13.97 -12.92
N GLN A 219 23.57 -13.67 -14.15
CA GLN A 219 23.40 -14.58 -15.27
C GLN A 219 24.24 -15.86 -15.09
N GLY A 220 25.48 -15.76 -14.60
CA GLY A 220 26.37 -16.90 -14.43
C GLY A 220 25.86 -17.97 -13.45
N TYR A 221 25.40 -17.57 -12.25
CA TYR A 221 24.84 -18.54 -11.30
C TYR A 221 23.42 -18.97 -11.66
N ARG A 222 22.64 -18.13 -12.35
CA ARG A 222 21.29 -18.47 -12.80
C ARG A 222 21.27 -19.60 -13.82
N GLU A 223 22.13 -19.53 -14.84
CA GLU A 223 22.24 -20.61 -15.83
C GLU A 223 22.63 -21.94 -15.18
N ARG A 224 23.55 -21.88 -14.21
CA ARG A 224 23.98 -23.05 -13.45
C ARG A 224 22.87 -23.61 -12.57
N ALA A 225 22.13 -22.76 -11.86
CA ALA A 225 21.01 -23.18 -11.03
C ALA A 225 19.88 -23.83 -11.87
N LEU A 226 19.57 -23.28 -13.05
CA LEU A 226 18.59 -23.87 -13.98
C LEU A 226 19.02 -25.24 -14.55
N ARG A 227 20.31 -25.61 -14.48
CA ARG A 227 20.79 -26.96 -14.83
C ARG A 227 20.76 -27.93 -13.64
N LEU A 228 20.91 -27.42 -12.42
CA LEU A 228 20.99 -28.22 -11.20
C LEU A 228 19.62 -28.49 -10.57
N PHE A 229 18.65 -27.60 -10.75
CA PHE A 229 17.34 -27.68 -10.11
C PHE A 229 16.20 -27.84 -11.12
N PRO A 230 15.12 -28.54 -10.75
CA PRO A 230 13.91 -28.60 -11.58
C PRO A 230 13.37 -27.19 -11.79
N HIS A 231 12.72 -26.95 -12.93
CA HIS A 231 12.17 -25.63 -13.29
C HIS A 231 10.85 -25.36 -12.55
N ILE A 232 10.90 -25.48 -11.23
CA ILE A 232 9.78 -25.35 -10.30
C ILE A 232 10.16 -24.28 -9.28
N CYS A 233 9.23 -23.37 -8.99
CA CYS A 233 9.40 -22.42 -7.90
C CYS A 233 9.33 -23.14 -6.55
N ALA A 234 10.39 -23.09 -5.74
CA ALA A 234 10.42 -23.70 -4.42
C ALA A 234 9.40 -23.10 -3.44
N GLY A 235 9.00 -21.84 -3.63
CA GLY A 235 8.06 -21.14 -2.76
C GLY A 235 6.58 -21.42 -3.06
N CYS A 236 6.21 -21.60 -4.33
CA CYS A 236 4.80 -21.78 -4.72
C CYS A 236 4.51 -23.04 -5.55
N GLY A 237 5.51 -23.86 -5.84
CA GLY A 237 5.36 -25.13 -6.57
C GLY A 237 5.02 -25.00 -8.05
N ARG A 238 4.92 -23.78 -8.60
CA ARG A 238 4.63 -23.59 -10.03
C ARG A 238 5.78 -24.05 -10.91
N GLU A 239 5.45 -24.78 -11.98
CA GLU A 239 6.36 -25.16 -13.05
C GLU A 239 6.54 -24.03 -14.08
N PHE A 240 7.75 -23.90 -14.63
CA PHE A 240 8.11 -22.90 -15.63
C PHE A 240 8.82 -23.58 -16.79
N THR A 241 8.42 -23.26 -18.01
CA THR A 241 8.99 -23.83 -19.23
C THR A 241 9.08 -22.77 -20.32
N GLY A 242 9.92 -23.02 -21.32
CA GLY A 242 10.07 -22.14 -22.49
C GLY A 242 10.37 -20.69 -22.12
N LYS A 243 9.56 -19.76 -22.66
CA LYS A 243 9.74 -18.31 -22.45
C LYS A 243 9.54 -17.87 -21.00
N ARG A 244 8.79 -18.61 -20.18
CA ARG A 244 8.56 -18.28 -18.77
C ARG A 244 9.72 -18.64 -17.86
N LEU A 245 10.73 -19.36 -18.33
CA LEU A 245 11.91 -19.68 -17.52
C LEU A 245 12.62 -18.42 -17.02
N THR A 246 12.53 -17.32 -17.76
CA THR A 246 13.06 -15.99 -17.38
C THR A 246 12.49 -15.48 -16.05
N GLU A 247 11.30 -15.93 -15.67
CA GLU A 247 10.62 -15.58 -14.42
C GLU A 247 11.16 -16.37 -13.22
N LEU A 248 11.90 -17.46 -13.44
CA LEU A 248 12.66 -18.14 -12.38
C LEU A 248 13.99 -17.44 -12.15
N THR A 249 14.20 -17.11 -10.89
CA THR A 249 15.36 -16.39 -10.38
C THR A 249 16.01 -17.19 -9.25
N VAL A 250 17.31 -17.00 -9.06
CA VAL A 250 18.05 -17.67 -8.00
C VAL A 250 17.96 -16.85 -6.73
N HIS A 251 17.51 -17.48 -5.66
CA HIS A 251 17.54 -16.95 -4.31
C HIS A 251 18.64 -17.64 -3.50
N HIS A 252 19.38 -16.87 -2.69
CA HIS A 252 20.40 -17.38 -1.76
C HIS A 252 19.77 -17.59 -0.40
N LYS A 253 19.69 -18.85 0.06
CA LYS A 253 19.00 -19.23 1.31
C LYS A 253 19.57 -18.54 2.54
N ASP A 254 20.88 -18.29 2.56
CA ASP A 254 21.58 -17.60 3.65
C ASP A 254 21.61 -16.06 3.50
N GLY A 255 21.05 -15.52 2.40
CA GLY A 255 21.09 -14.09 2.07
C GLY A 255 22.48 -13.55 1.69
N ASN A 256 23.51 -14.40 1.64
CA ASN A 256 24.87 -14.05 1.28
C ASN A 256 25.16 -14.41 -0.18
N TRP A 257 24.99 -13.43 -1.07
CA TRP A 257 25.25 -13.56 -2.50
C TRP A 257 26.70 -13.94 -2.87
N LYS A 258 27.65 -13.87 -1.94
CA LYS A 258 29.04 -14.33 -2.15
C LYS A 258 29.21 -15.83 -1.91
N ASN A 259 28.30 -16.47 -1.19
CA ASN A 259 28.36 -17.90 -0.89
C ASN A 259 27.72 -18.71 -2.03
N ASN A 260 28.56 -19.17 -2.96
CA ASN A 260 28.15 -19.81 -4.22
C ASN A 260 28.80 -21.20 -4.36
N PRO A 261 28.39 -22.18 -3.53
CA PRO A 261 28.96 -23.50 -3.56
C PRO A 261 28.65 -24.21 -4.90
N PRO A 262 29.56 -25.07 -5.40
CA PRO A 262 29.46 -25.60 -6.75
C PRO A 262 28.30 -26.58 -6.98
N ASP A 263 27.79 -27.17 -5.90
CA ASP A 263 26.63 -28.06 -5.89
C ASP A 263 25.29 -27.32 -5.83
N GLY A 264 25.31 -25.98 -5.67
CA GLY A 264 24.12 -25.16 -5.53
C GLY A 264 23.41 -25.30 -4.19
N SER A 265 24.04 -25.90 -3.17
CA SER A 265 23.42 -26.13 -1.85
C SER A 265 22.83 -24.87 -1.19
N ASN A 266 23.40 -23.68 -1.46
CA ASN A 266 22.89 -22.39 -0.97
C ASN A 266 21.83 -21.73 -1.89
N TRP A 267 21.43 -22.39 -2.97
CA TRP A 267 20.51 -21.83 -3.95
C TRP A 267 19.14 -22.48 -3.87
N GLU A 268 18.13 -21.71 -4.30
CA GLU A 268 16.83 -22.21 -4.69
C GLU A 268 16.29 -21.38 -5.85
N LEU A 269 15.39 -21.98 -6.65
CA LEU A 269 14.72 -21.28 -7.74
C LEU A 269 13.36 -20.76 -7.25
N LEU A 270 13.17 -19.44 -7.33
CA LEU A 270 11.91 -18.79 -7.00
C LEU A 270 11.40 -18.00 -8.19
N CYS A 271 10.07 -18.01 -8.38
CA CYS A 271 9.44 -17.07 -9.29
C CYS A 271 9.62 -15.64 -8.76
N LEU A 272 9.64 -14.64 -9.65
CA LEU A 272 9.82 -13.22 -9.31
C LEU A 272 9.06 -12.81 -8.03
N TYR A 273 7.77 -13.17 -7.95
CA TYR A 273 6.92 -12.86 -6.79
C TYR A 273 7.36 -13.53 -5.49
N CYS A 274 7.70 -14.81 -5.53
CA CYS A 274 8.16 -15.54 -4.33
C CYS A 274 9.53 -15.04 -3.90
N HIS A 275 10.39 -14.68 -4.86
CA HIS A 275 11.70 -14.14 -4.57
C HIS A 275 11.61 -12.80 -3.84
N ASP A 276 10.82 -11.86 -4.37
CA ASP A 276 10.59 -10.56 -3.74
C ASP A 276 9.99 -10.72 -2.32
N HIS A 277 9.07 -11.68 -2.16
CA HIS A 277 8.46 -11.98 -0.86
C HIS A 277 9.47 -12.51 0.18
N GLU A 278 10.43 -13.35 -0.20
CA GLU A 278 11.48 -13.81 0.72
C GLU A 278 12.41 -12.67 1.17
N HIS A 279 12.77 -11.75 0.27
CA HIS A 279 13.53 -10.55 0.64
C HIS A 279 12.73 -9.64 1.58
N GLU A 280 11.43 -9.52 1.34
CA GLU A 280 10.55 -8.76 2.22
C GLU A 280 10.46 -9.40 3.62
N LYS A 281 10.37 -10.73 3.72
CA LYS A 281 10.44 -11.46 5.00
C LYS A 281 11.73 -11.20 5.78
N LEU A 282 12.88 -11.15 5.10
CA LEU A 282 14.17 -10.87 5.74
C LEU A 282 14.25 -9.43 6.28
N ILE A 283 13.72 -8.47 5.52
CA ILE A 283 13.61 -7.07 5.93
C ILE A 283 12.67 -6.95 7.13
N ASP A 284 11.54 -7.67 7.10
CA ASP A 284 10.57 -7.71 8.19
C ASP A 284 11.13 -8.42 9.44
N ALA A 285 11.88 -9.51 9.28
CA ALA A 285 12.54 -10.20 10.39
C ALA A 285 13.60 -9.31 11.07
N ARG A 286 14.35 -8.52 10.29
CA ARG A 286 15.25 -7.48 10.84
C ARG A 286 14.50 -6.36 11.55
N ARG A 287 13.31 -5.98 11.07
CA ARG A 287 12.45 -4.99 11.74
C ARG A 287 11.79 -5.54 13.01
N ARG A 288 11.55 -6.85 13.09
CA ARG A 288 10.96 -7.57 14.23
C ARG A 288 11.98 -8.07 15.25
N GLY A 289 13.19 -7.49 15.30
CA GLY A 289 14.25 -7.85 16.26
C GLY A 289 13.85 -7.59 17.72
N GLY A 290 13.06 -8.51 18.28
CA GLY A 290 12.56 -8.52 19.65
C GLY A 290 11.43 -9.55 19.80
N ALA A 291 11.81 -10.78 20.17
CA ALA A 291 10.97 -11.95 20.45
C ALA A 291 10.55 -12.81 19.25
N ALA A 292 11.19 -13.98 19.16
CA ALA A 292 10.74 -15.11 18.36
C ALA A 292 9.60 -15.84 19.08
N SER A 293 8.57 -16.26 18.33
CA SER A 293 7.83 -17.47 18.62
C SER A 293 7.25 -18.10 17.35
N ALA A 294 7.60 -19.38 17.21
CA ALA A 294 7.12 -20.48 16.36
C ALA A 294 5.90 -20.27 15.41
N SER A 295 6.17 -20.69 14.15
CA SER A 295 5.30 -21.39 13.18
C SER A 295 3.81 -21.04 13.09
N ALA A 296 3.43 -20.47 11.95
CA ALA A 296 2.11 -20.67 11.35
C ALA A 296 2.32 -21.05 9.88
N ASP A 297 1.77 -22.20 9.48
CA ASP A 297 1.73 -22.66 8.09
C ASP A 297 1.19 -21.57 7.16
N PRO A 298 1.74 -21.39 5.95
CA PRO A 298 1.14 -20.52 4.96
C PRO A 298 -0.24 -21.11 4.60
N SER A 299 -1.29 -20.33 4.87
CA SER A 299 -2.66 -20.68 4.49
C SER A 299 -2.71 -21.06 3.00
N PRO A 300 -3.55 -22.04 2.60
CA PRO A 300 -3.65 -22.45 1.21
C PRO A 300 -3.96 -21.23 0.34
N GLY A 301 -3.18 -21.08 -0.72
CA GLY A 301 -3.38 -20.02 -1.71
C GLY A 301 -4.83 -20.06 -2.20
N LEU A 302 -5.43 -18.88 -2.38
CA LEU A 302 -6.72 -18.74 -3.07
C LEU A 302 -6.62 -19.51 -4.38
N GLY A 303 -7.43 -20.57 -4.55
CA GLY A 303 -7.55 -21.27 -5.84
C GLY A 303 -7.85 -20.24 -6.91
N ASN A 304 -7.18 -20.32 -8.07
CA ASN A 304 -7.31 -19.32 -9.13
C ASN A 304 -8.76 -19.31 -9.64
N PRO A 305 -9.59 -18.31 -9.28
CA PRO A 305 -11.00 -18.30 -9.67
C PRO A 305 -11.17 -18.07 -11.18
N PHE A 306 -10.08 -17.83 -11.89
CA PHE A 306 -9.99 -17.49 -13.30
C PHE A 306 -9.10 -18.46 -14.09
N GLU A 307 -8.91 -19.70 -13.62
CA GLU A 307 -8.09 -20.71 -14.29
C GLU A 307 -8.47 -20.96 -15.77
N LYS A 308 -9.70 -20.61 -16.17
CA LYS A 308 -10.21 -20.69 -17.54
C LYS A 308 -10.70 -19.35 -18.11
N LEU A 309 -10.15 -18.23 -17.65
CA LEU A 309 -10.61 -16.91 -18.07
C LEU A 309 -10.48 -16.70 -19.59
N ASP A 310 -9.40 -17.16 -20.20
CA ASP A 310 -9.19 -17.03 -21.65
C ASP A 310 -10.34 -17.70 -22.44
N ALA A 311 -10.73 -18.91 -22.05
CA ALA A 311 -11.86 -19.62 -22.67
C ALA A 311 -13.21 -18.90 -22.45
N LEU A 312 -13.40 -18.23 -21.31
CA LEU A 312 -14.59 -17.42 -21.05
C LEU A 312 -14.63 -16.15 -21.90
N LEU A 313 -13.48 -15.52 -22.14
CA LEU A 313 -13.37 -14.33 -22.99
C LEU A 313 -13.55 -14.69 -24.47
N GLU A 314 -13.00 -15.81 -24.92
CA GLU A 314 -13.21 -16.34 -26.27
C GLU A 314 -14.68 -16.67 -26.53
N ALA A 315 -15.34 -17.38 -25.60
CA ALA A 315 -16.78 -17.70 -25.72
C ALA A 315 -17.70 -16.46 -25.71
N ALA A 316 -17.25 -15.33 -25.11
CA ALA A 316 -17.98 -14.07 -25.12
C ALA A 316 -17.72 -13.23 -26.40
N GLY A 317 -16.64 -13.51 -27.13
CA GLY A 317 -16.25 -12.80 -28.36
C GLY A 317 -17.06 -13.18 -29.60
N ASP A 318 -17.78 -14.29 -29.59
CA ASP A 318 -18.56 -14.81 -30.73
C ASP A 318 -20.04 -14.38 -30.74
N GLY A 319 -20.40 -13.36 -29.93
CA GLY A 319 -21.79 -12.99 -29.64
C GLY A 319 -22.25 -11.60 -30.11
N ASP A 320 -21.60 -10.94 -31.07
CA ASP A 320 -22.09 -9.69 -31.66
C ASP A 320 -22.51 -9.88 -33.13
N PRO A 321 -23.78 -10.21 -33.42
CA PRO A 321 -24.31 -10.02 -34.76
C PRO A 321 -24.62 -8.53 -34.93
N ALA A 322 -23.73 -7.85 -35.63
CA ALA A 322 -24.00 -6.80 -36.60
C ALA A 322 -25.10 -5.77 -36.27
N GLY A 323 -24.69 -4.50 -36.30
CA GLY A 323 -25.57 -3.35 -36.33
C GLY A 323 -26.80 -3.55 -37.23
N GLY A 324 -27.97 -3.58 -36.60
CA GLY A 324 -29.24 -3.34 -37.28
C GLY A 324 -29.33 -1.86 -37.62
N ALA A 325 -29.07 -1.53 -38.88
CA ALA A 325 -29.49 -0.25 -39.44
C ALA A 325 -31.02 -0.09 -39.22
N PRO A 326 -31.51 1.07 -38.74
CA PRO A 326 -32.94 1.32 -38.73
C PRO A 326 -33.43 1.37 -40.18
N PRO A 327 -34.54 0.68 -40.56
CA PRO A 327 -35.10 0.85 -41.88
C PRO A 327 -35.56 2.30 -42.07
N ALA A 328 -35.02 2.94 -43.11
CA ALA A 328 -35.50 4.21 -43.64
C ALA A 328 -36.97 4.03 -44.09
N GLY A 329 -37.81 5.01 -43.74
CA GLY A 329 -39.26 4.88 -43.74
C GLY A 329 -39.96 4.92 -45.10
N GLU A 330 -41.26 4.69 -45.05
CA GLU A 330 -42.22 5.15 -46.05
C GLU A 330 -43.34 5.94 -45.35
N ASP A 331 -43.54 7.14 -45.88
CA ASP A 331 -44.51 8.16 -45.51
C ASP A 331 -45.78 7.94 -46.35
N LYS A 332 -46.96 8.17 -45.74
CA LYS A 332 -48.28 8.46 -46.34
C LYS A 332 -48.92 7.44 -47.30
N THR A 333 -50.08 6.92 -46.91
CA THR A 333 -51.40 7.50 -47.26
C THR A 333 -52.50 6.92 -46.39
#